data_AF-A0A661GE29-F1
#
_entry.id   AF-A0A661GE29-F1
#
_cell.length_a   1.000
_cell.length_b   1.000
_cell.length_c   1.000
_cell.angle_alpha   90.00
_cell.angle_beta   90.00
_cell.angle_gamma   90.00
#
_symmetry.space_group_name_H-M   'P 1'
#
loop_
_entity.id
_entity.type
_entity.pdbx_description
1 polymer ?
#
loop_
_entity_poly.entity_id
_entity_poly.type
_entity_poly.pdbx_seq_one_letter_code
_entity_poly.pdbx_strand_id
1 'polypeptide(L)'
;MLEIRPKGAAIIGLLQLEKSTDDWLGYVEGGPAPVKINENNIEILIDTRDLSGFPFNWKLVGQLADGELSGTFRKEGATEFAATGGTWTATPYVPRPQRSPPKPVDMSGIWTAAPGVDFRKYSMDLTPAAQAWFDGYLMHYDQPNVRCVSPGIVAMVAWGAYPFEILKSDDRLTFIYEFESEVRRIFLDDRAAPEYFPHSPMGFSTASWDGSDLIVQTNLLSENIRDFRGEPLSQNSTMEEIYSLSEDGNTLSAVITLTDTENYKRSPIRRRKWTR
;
A
#
# COMPACT_ATOMS: atom_id res chain seq x y z
N MET A 1 12.59 -5.77 -5.71
CA MET A 1 11.16 -6.02 -5.95
C MET A 1 10.91 -7.49 -5.76
N LEU A 2 10.11 -7.86 -4.76
CA LEU A 2 9.70 -9.22 -4.45
C LEU A 2 8.41 -9.55 -5.21
N GLU A 3 8.36 -10.71 -5.84
CA GLU A 3 7.19 -11.22 -6.55
C GLU A 3 6.90 -12.67 -6.13
N ILE A 4 5.66 -12.96 -5.72
CA ILE A 4 5.18 -14.33 -5.51
C ILE A 4 4.15 -14.70 -6.59
N ARG A 5 4.20 -15.94 -7.07
CA ARG A 5 3.30 -16.47 -8.10
C ARG A 5 2.45 -17.64 -7.57
N PRO A 6 1.32 -17.35 -6.90
CA PRO A 6 0.35 -18.38 -6.54
C PRO A 6 -0.40 -18.88 -7.79
N LYS A 7 -1.24 -19.91 -7.64
CA LYS A 7 -2.26 -20.25 -8.65
C LYS A 7 -3.25 -19.08 -8.78
N GLY A 8 -3.02 -18.19 -9.74
CA GLY A 8 -3.79 -16.97 -9.94
C GLY A 8 -2.91 -15.80 -10.37
N ALA A 9 -3.23 -14.61 -9.87
CA ALA A 9 -2.47 -13.39 -10.15
C ALA A 9 -1.19 -13.32 -9.28
N ALA A 10 -0.10 -12.87 -9.89
CA ALA A 10 1.13 -12.55 -9.15
C ALA A 10 0.88 -11.42 -8.14
N ILE A 11 1.62 -11.46 -7.04
CA ILE A 11 1.64 -10.40 -6.03
C ILE A 11 3.05 -9.85 -5.99
N ILE A 12 3.17 -8.53 -6.11
CA ILE A 12 4.43 -7.80 -6.13
C ILE A 12 4.49 -6.94 -4.88
N GLY A 13 5.69 -6.78 -4.31
CA GLY A 13 5.93 -5.92 -3.18
C GLY A 13 7.39 -5.53 -3.01
N LEU A 14 7.64 -4.56 -2.13
CA LEU A 14 8.98 -4.15 -1.75
C LEU A 14 9.46 -5.00 -0.57
N LEU A 15 10.51 -5.78 -0.80
CA LEU A 15 11.32 -6.42 0.24
C LEU A 15 12.55 -5.54 0.51
N GLN A 16 12.77 -5.21 1.78
CA GLN A 16 13.97 -4.52 2.26
C GLN A 16 14.71 -5.45 3.22
N LEU A 17 16.01 -5.61 3.00
CA LEU A 17 16.89 -6.40 3.84
C LEU A 17 17.98 -5.48 4.38
N GLU A 18 18.14 -5.45 5.68
CA GLU A 18 19.11 -4.63 6.37
C GLU A 18 19.98 -5.52 7.25
N LYS A 19 21.29 -5.32 7.20
CA LYS A 19 22.23 -6.07 8.03
C LYS A 19 22.39 -5.36 9.38
N SER A 20 22.02 -6.03 10.45
CA SER A 20 22.36 -5.66 11.84
C SER A 20 23.73 -6.25 12.21
N THR A 21 24.19 -5.99 13.43
CA THR A 21 25.51 -6.43 13.93
C THR A 21 25.70 -7.94 13.78
N ASP A 22 24.70 -8.73 14.17
CA ASP A 22 24.77 -10.20 14.16
C ASP A 22 23.66 -10.88 13.33
N ASP A 23 22.63 -10.13 12.93
CA ASP A 23 21.42 -10.66 12.28
C ASP A 23 21.01 -9.84 11.05
N TRP A 24 20.08 -10.39 10.26
CA TRP A 24 19.40 -9.66 9.20
C TRP A 24 18.00 -9.23 9.65
N LEU A 25 17.64 -7.99 9.34
CA LEU A 25 16.29 -7.46 9.53
C LEU A 25 15.61 -7.42 8.16
N GLY A 26 14.38 -7.92 8.10
CA GLY A 26 13.58 -7.95 6.89
C GLY A 26 12.32 -7.12 7.04
N TYR A 27 11.92 -6.44 5.97
CA TYR A 27 10.67 -5.69 5.91
C TYR A 27 10.00 -5.92 4.55
N VAL A 28 8.68 -6.09 4.59
CA VAL A 28 7.85 -6.17 3.38
C VAL A 28 6.78 -5.09 3.46
N GLU A 29 6.75 -4.21 2.45
CA GLU A 29 5.80 -3.09 2.35
C GLU A 29 5.80 -2.19 3.61
N GLY A 30 6.98 -2.00 4.23
CA GLY A 30 7.18 -1.19 5.43
C GLY A 30 6.94 -1.92 6.76
N GLY A 31 6.36 -3.13 6.73
CA GLY A 31 6.14 -3.94 7.93
C GLY A 31 7.25 -4.96 8.18
N PRO A 32 7.51 -5.36 9.44
CA PRO A 32 8.55 -6.34 9.76
C PRO A 32 8.23 -7.71 9.14
N ALA A 33 9.25 -8.39 8.63
CA ALA A 33 9.17 -9.72 8.06
C ALA A 33 10.41 -10.51 8.54
N PRO A 34 10.27 -11.49 9.45
CA PRO A 34 11.41 -12.25 9.94
C PRO A 34 12.19 -12.89 8.78
N VAL A 35 13.51 -12.73 8.81
CA VAL A 35 14.42 -13.30 7.80
C VAL A 35 15.52 -14.11 8.46
N LYS A 36 15.94 -15.18 7.79
CA LYS A 36 17.15 -15.94 8.12
C LYS A 36 17.98 -16.05 6.87
N ILE A 37 19.22 -15.57 6.91
CA ILE A 37 20.13 -15.60 5.77
C ILE A 37 21.40 -16.33 6.19
N ASN A 38 21.66 -17.46 5.54
CA ASN A 38 22.82 -18.31 5.77
C ASN A 38 23.52 -18.55 4.44
N GLU A 39 24.67 -17.89 4.26
CA GLU A 39 25.40 -17.86 2.98
C GLU A 39 24.47 -17.39 1.84
N ASN A 40 24.19 -18.27 0.89
CA ASN A 40 23.29 -17.99 -0.24
C ASN A 40 21.85 -18.39 0.03
N ASN A 41 21.52 -19.00 1.17
CA ASN A 41 20.15 -19.42 1.49
C ASN A 41 19.40 -18.33 2.25
N ILE A 42 18.12 -18.14 1.92
CA ILE A 42 17.23 -17.21 2.59
C ILE A 42 15.89 -17.88 2.95
N GLU A 43 15.41 -17.59 4.15
CA GLU A 43 14.05 -17.84 4.58
C GLU A 43 13.40 -16.51 4.97
N ILE A 44 12.17 -16.27 4.54
CA ILE A 44 11.36 -15.07 4.87
C ILE A 44 9.99 -15.53 5.34
N LEU A 45 9.53 -14.99 6.47
CA LEU A 45 8.14 -15.10 6.90
C LEU A 45 7.44 -13.76 6.69
N ILE A 46 6.33 -13.77 5.95
CA ILE A 46 5.50 -12.59 5.69
C ILE A 46 4.10 -12.85 6.25
N ASP A 47 3.75 -12.14 7.31
CA ASP A 47 2.40 -12.13 7.86
C ASP A 47 1.43 -11.38 6.94
N THR A 48 0.29 -12.00 6.72
CA THR A 48 -0.73 -11.55 5.78
C THR A 48 -2.10 -12.01 6.28
N ARG A 49 -3.14 -11.76 5.50
CA ARG A 49 -4.51 -12.21 5.76
C ARG A 49 -5.22 -12.56 4.46
N ASP A 50 -6.23 -13.41 4.57
CA ASP A 50 -7.17 -13.62 3.47
C ASP A 50 -8.24 -12.51 3.38
N LEU A 51 -9.17 -12.65 2.44
CA LEU A 51 -10.26 -11.69 2.22
C LEU A 51 -11.24 -11.63 3.40
N SER A 52 -11.37 -12.73 4.15
CA SER A 52 -12.19 -12.82 5.36
C SER A 52 -11.49 -12.25 6.59
N GLY A 53 -10.20 -11.90 6.47
CA GLY A 53 -9.41 -11.30 7.54
C GLY A 53 -8.66 -12.30 8.42
N PHE A 54 -8.67 -13.60 8.10
CA PHE A 54 -7.92 -14.59 8.87
C PHE A 54 -6.42 -14.47 8.59
N PRO A 55 -5.60 -14.27 9.63
CA PRO A 55 -4.16 -14.09 9.46
C PRO A 55 -3.46 -15.41 9.15
N PHE A 56 -2.42 -15.34 8.33
CA PHE A 56 -1.51 -16.45 8.04
C PHE A 56 -0.15 -15.93 7.59
N ASN A 57 0.81 -16.83 7.39
CA ASN A 57 2.13 -16.47 6.89
C ASN A 57 2.39 -17.06 5.50
N TRP A 58 3.00 -16.26 4.62
CA TRP A 58 3.78 -16.79 3.51
C TRP A 58 5.18 -17.10 4.02
N LYS A 59 5.56 -18.38 4.00
CA LYS A 59 6.93 -18.81 4.20
C LYS A 59 7.62 -18.98 2.86
N LEU A 60 8.60 -18.14 2.58
CA LEU A 60 9.44 -18.16 1.39
C LEU A 60 10.77 -18.81 1.77
N VAL A 61 11.21 -19.79 0.97
CA VAL A 61 12.54 -20.40 1.07
C VAL A 61 13.18 -20.32 -0.31
N GLY A 62 14.41 -19.85 -0.37
CA GLY A 62 15.10 -19.65 -1.64
C GLY A 62 16.59 -19.41 -1.49
N GLN A 63 17.21 -19.02 -2.59
CA GLN A 63 18.64 -18.79 -2.69
C GLN A 63 18.96 -17.53 -3.49
N LEU A 64 20.09 -16.90 -3.18
CA LEU A 64 20.71 -15.85 -3.98
C LEU A 64 21.62 -16.49 -5.04
N ALA A 65 21.31 -16.24 -6.30
CA ALA A 65 22.15 -16.61 -7.44
C ALA A 65 22.14 -15.47 -8.45
N ASP A 66 23.31 -15.09 -8.97
CA ASP A 66 23.46 -14.08 -10.04
C ASP A 66 22.77 -12.73 -9.75
N GLY A 67 22.72 -12.32 -8.48
CA GLY A 67 22.11 -11.05 -8.04
C GLY A 67 20.58 -11.09 -7.93
N GLU A 68 19.95 -12.25 -8.10
CA GLU A 68 18.52 -12.46 -7.94
C GLU A 68 18.25 -13.49 -6.82
N LEU A 69 17.27 -13.20 -5.98
CA LEU A 69 16.74 -14.17 -5.03
C LEU A 69 15.62 -14.96 -5.70
N SER A 70 15.60 -16.28 -5.57
CA SER A 70 14.49 -17.07 -6.08
C SER A 70 14.26 -18.33 -5.25
N GLY A 71 13.04 -18.87 -5.32
CA GLY A 71 12.74 -20.12 -4.65
C GLY A 71 11.26 -20.48 -4.66
N THR A 72 10.84 -21.17 -3.61
CA THR A 72 9.45 -21.60 -3.42
C THR A 72 8.84 -20.98 -2.18
N PHE A 73 7.54 -20.78 -2.21
CA PHE A 73 6.79 -20.31 -1.04
C PHE A 73 5.64 -21.25 -0.73
N ARG A 74 5.26 -21.28 0.53
CA ARG A 74 4.09 -22.01 1.02
C ARG A 74 3.35 -21.18 2.05
N LYS A 75 2.07 -21.49 2.19
CA LYS A 75 1.24 -21.00 3.28
C LYS A 75 1.54 -21.74 4.59
N GLU A 76 1.70 -21.01 5.69
CA GLU A 76 1.79 -21.56 7.05
C GLU A 76 0.76 -20.87 7.97
N GLY A 77 0.02 -21.66 8.76
CA GLY A 77 -1.04 -21.17 9.67
C GLY A 77 -2.39 -21.84 9.43
N ALA A 78 -3.35 -21.56 10.32
CA ALA A 78 -4.72 -22.06 10.22
C ALA A 78 -5.57 -21.12 9.37
N THR A 79 -5.97 -21.54 8.19
CA THR A 79 -6.89 -20.78 7.33
C THR A 79 -7.98 -21.67 6.76
N GLU A 80 -9.07 -21.05 6.34
CA GLU A 80 -10.23 -21.72 5.75
C GLU A 80 -9.91 -22.57 4.52
N PHE A 81 -8.88 -22.19 3.73
CA PHE A 81 -8.51 -22.87 2.48
C PHE A 81 -7.16 -23.59 2.54
N ALA A 82 -7.08 -24.73 1.85
CA ALA A 82 -5.90 -25.59 1.78
C ALA A 82 -4.63 -24.88 1.30
N ALA A 83 -3.47 -25.40 1.74
CA ALA A 83 -2.15 -24.84 1.46
C ALA A 83 -1.90 -24.61 -0.04
N THR A 84 -1.81 -23.33 -0.42
CA THR A 84 -1.30 -22.93 -1.72
C THR A 84 0.18 -22.60 -1.59
N GLY A 85 0.96 -23.03 -2.57
CA GLY A 85 2.36 -22.66 -2.73
C GLY A 85 2.63 -22.24 -4.17
N GLY A 86 3.86 -21.87 -4.44
CA GLY A 86 4.28 -21.44 -5.77
C GLY A 86 5.75 -21.06 -5.78
N THR A 87 6.14 -20.31 -6.80
CA THR A 87 7.49 -19.77 -6.91
C THR A 87 7.51 -18.30 -6.54
N TRP A 88 8.68 -17.83 -6.13
CA TRP A 88 8.92 -16.43 -5.89
C TRP A 88 10.28 -16.02 -6.43
N THR A 89 10.39 -14.75 -6.79
CA THR A 89 11.65 -14.10 -7.16
C THR A 89 11.75 -12.75 -6.46
N ALA A 90 12.97 -12.27 -6.24
CA ALA A 90 13.21 -10.90 -5.86
C ALA A 90 14.46 -10.35 -6.54
N THR A 91 14.27 -9.26 -7.28
CA THR A 91 15.34 -8.51 -7.96
C THR A 91 15.70 -7.25 -7.18
N PRO A 92 16.89 -6.64 -7.38
CA PRO A 92 17.19 -5.35 -6.78
C PRO A 92 16.15 -4.29 -7.16
N TYR A 93 15.64 -3.56 -6.17
CA TYR A 93 14.75 -2.43 -6.44
C TYR A 93 15.57 -1.20 -6.80
N VAL A 94 15.25 -0.59 -7.95
CA VAL A 94 15.82 0.70 -8.35
C VAL A 94 14.75 1.77 -8.11
N PRO A 95 14.98 2.71 -7.18
CA PRO A 95 14.10 3.85 -6.99
C PRO A 95 13.90 4.59 -8.31
N ARG A 96 12.72 5.19 -8.49
CA ARG A 96 12.45 5.94 -9.71
C ARG A 96 13.49 7.09 -9.85
N PRO A 97 14.15 7.22 -11.02
CA PRO A 97 15.09 8.30 -11.26
C PRO A 97 14.36 9.66 -11.39
N GLN A 98 15.11 10.69 -11.79
CA GLN A 98 14.60 12.04 -12.04
C GLN A 98 13.30 12.04 -12.86
N ARG A 99 12.37 12.94 -12.50
CA ARG A 99 11.09 13.11 -13.21
C ARG A 99 11.28 13.29 -14.71
N SER A 100 10.51 12.53 -15.47
CA SER A 100 10.38 12.64 -16.92
C SER A 100 9.44 13.79 -17.29
N PRO A 101 9.59 14.39 -18.49
CA PRO A 101 8.64 15.38 -18.97
C PRO A 101 7.20 14.86 -18.93
N PRO A 102 6.22 15.68 -18.47
CA PRO A 102 4.81 15.31 -18.45
C PRO A 102 4.29 14.76 -19.78
N LYS A 103 3.66 13.58 -19.75
CA LYS A 103 2.91 12.98 -20.87
C LYS A 103 1.53 12.53 -20.37
N PRO A 104 0.59 13.48 -20.09
CA PRO A 104 -0.71 13.14 -19.53
C PRO A 104 -1.47 12.10 -20.35
N VAL A 105 -2.08 11.14 -19.67
CA VAL A 105 -2.98 10.15 -20.27
C VAL A 105 -4.40 10.31 -19.71
N ASP A 106 -5.40 9.85 -20.46
CA ASP A 106 -6.79 9.91 -19.99
C ASP A 106 -7.14 8.70 -19.10
N MET A 107 -7.27 8.96 -17.80
CA MET A 107 -7.64 7.96 -16.79
C MET A 107 -9.15 7.97 -16.48
N SER A 108 -9.95 8.78 -17.18
CA SER A 108 -11.38 8.93 -16.90
C SER A 108 -12.14 7.61 -17.07
N GLY A 109 -13.22 7.46 -16.29
CA GLY A 109 -14.13 6.31 -16.34
C GLY A 109 -14.26 5.59 -15.00
N ILE A 110 -15.01 4.48 -15.03
CA ILE A 110 -15.30 3.65 -13.87
C ILE A 110 -14.25 2.55 -13.77
N TRP A 111 -13.66 2.39 -12.59
CA TRP A 111 -12.63 1.41 -12.29
C TRP A 111 -13.14 0.46 -11.22
N THR A 112 -12.97 -0.85 -11.42
CA THR A 112 -13.43 -1.91 -10.50
C THR A 112 -12.26 -2.74 -9.98
N ALA A 113 -12.40 -3.30 -8.78
CA ALA A 113 -11.33 -4.06 -8.12
C ALA A 113 -10.78 -5.19 -9.01
N ALA A 114 -9.45 -5.24 -9.19
CA ALA A 114 -8.78 -6.34 -9.88
C ALA A 114 -7.98 -7.22 -8.89
N PRO A 115 -7.79 -8.52 -9.17
CA PRO A 115 -6.94 -9.38 -8.35
C PRO A 115 -5.46 -9.01 -8.49
N GLY A 116 -4.62 -9.53 -7.58
CA GLY A 116 -3.16 -9.32 -7.62
C GLY A 116 -2.74 -7.92 -7.17
N VAL A 117 -3.27 -7.46 -6.03
CA VAL A 117 -3.05 -6.11 -5.50
C VAL A 117 -1.75 -5.99 -4.71
N ASP A 118 -1.64 -6.65 -3.56
CA ASP A 118 -0.53 -6.54 -2.61
C ASP A 118 -0.41 -7.78 -1.72
N PHE A 119 0.60 -7.76 -0.84
CA PHE A 119 0.82 -8.79 0.18
C PHE A 119 -0.19 -8.78 1.33
N ARG A 120 -1.13 -7.82 1.39
CA ARG A 120 -2.03 -7.58 2.53
C ARG A 120 -1.30 -7.67 3.87
N LYS A 121 -0.11 -7.07 3.94
CA LYS A 121 0.77 -7.10 5.12
C LYS A 121 -0.03 -6.77 6.39
N TYR A 122 0.07 -7.64 7.39
CA TYR A 122 -0.82 -7.64 8.57
C TYR A 122 -0.30 -6.79 9.74
N SER A 123 1.01 -6.63 9.85
CA SER A 123 1.69 -5.78 10.85
C SER A 123 2.60 -4.74 10.19
N MET A 124 2.75 -3.58 10.84
CA MET A 124 3.63 -2.47 10.43
C MET A 124 4.75 -2.25 11.45
N ASP A 125 5.84 -1.60 11.05
CA ASP A 125 6.96 -1.28 11.94
C ASP A 125 6.67 0.01 12.74
N LEU A 126 5.93 -0.14 13.84
CA LEU A 126 5.44 0.97 14.66
C LEU A 126 6.51 1.56 15.58
N THR A 127 6.38 2.85 15.89
CA THR A 127 7.09 3.46 17.02
C THR A 127 6.58 2.90 18.35
N PRO A 128 7.35 2.97 19.45
CA PRO A 128 6.86 2.52 20.76
C PRO A 128 5.57 3.21 21.22
N ALA A 129 5.41 4.51 20.92
CA ALA A 129 4.20 5.25 21.27
C ALA A 129 2.98 4.76 20.46
N ALA A 130 3.15 4.57 19.15
CA ALA A 130 2.11 4.00 18.30
C ALA A 130 1.75 2.56 18.69
N GLN A 131 2.73 1.74 19.05
CA GLN A 131 2.49 0.38 19.55
C GLN A 131 1.67 0.41 20.84
N ALA A 132 1.98 1.29 21.78
CA ALA A 132 1.24 1.42 23.03
C ALA A 132 -0.22 1.86 22.81
N TRP A 133 -0.47 2.75 21.83
CA TRP A 133 -1.84 3.12 21.44
C TRP A 133 -2.55 1.95 20.76
N PHE A 134 -1.88 1.29 19.82
CA PHE A 134 -2.38 0.16 19.04
C PHE A 134 -2.78 -1.03 19.92
N ASP A 135 -2.04 -1.30 21.01
CA ASP A 135 -2.34 -2.38 21.95
C ASP A 135 -3.70 -2.22 22.64
N GLY A 136 -4.20 -0.99 22.73
CA GLY A 136 -5.53 -0.67 23.28
C GLY A 136 -6.66 -0.66 22.27
N TYR A 137 -6.37 -0.75 20.96
CA TYR A 137 -7.36 -0.60 19.90
C TYR A 137 -8.19 -1.87 19.70
N LEU A 138 -9.52 -1.73 19.77
CA LEU A 138 -10.47 -2.80 19.56
C LEU A 138 -10.93 -2.82 18.10
N MET A 139 -10.30 -3.69 17.29
CA MET A 139 -10.45 -3.77 15.82
C MET A 139 -11.86 -3.65 15.24
N HIS A 140 -12.90 -4.10 15.93
CA HIS A 140 -14.28 -4.07 15.44
C HIS A 140 -15.15 -2.96 16.08
N TYR A 141 -14.72 -2.40 17.21
CA TYR A 141 -15.51 -1.44 17.99
C TYR A 141 -14.96 -0.01 17.88
N ASP A 142 -13.67 0.13 17.58
CA ASP A 142 -12.98 1.42 17.49
C ASP A 142 -12.83 1.93 16.06
N GLN A 143 -13.34 1.21 15.06
CA GLN A 143 -13.32 1.68 13.67
C GLN A 143 -14.08 3.00 13.51
N PRO A 144 -13.57 3.96 12.73
CA PRO A 144 -14.28 5.22 12.48
C PRO A 144 -15.67 5.02 11.88
N ASN A 145 -15.80 4.11 10.91
CA ASN A 145 -17.04 3.91 10.17
C ASN A 145 -18.16 3.29 11.02
N VAL A 146 -17.84 2.48 12.04
CA VAL A 146 -18.86 1.98 12.99
C VAL A 146 -19.39 3.07 13.93
N ARG A 147 -18.81 4.27 13.88
CA ARG A 147 -19.19 5.48 14.65
C ARG A 147 -19.64 6.62 13.74
N CYS A 148 -19.99 6.32 12.48
CA CYS A 148 -20.39 7.31 11.47
C CYS A 148 -19.33 8.40 11.22
N VAL A 149 -18.06 8.08 11.42
CA VAL A 149 -16.92 8.94 11.10
C VAL A 149 -16.25 8.38 9.85
N SER A 150 -15.89 9.26 8.91
CA SER A 150 -15.17 8.86 7.71
C SER A 150 -13.84 8.19 8.10
N PRO A 151 -13.54 7.00 7.56
CA PRO A 151 -12.26 6.34 7.77
C PRO A 151 -11.11 7.05 7.01
N GLY A 152 -11.44 7.97 6.11
CA GLY A 152 -10.48 8.75 5.36
C GLY A 152 -9.75 7.97 4.27
N ILE A 153 -9.05 8.71 3.42
CA ILE A 153 -8.47 8.15 2.19
C ILE A 153 -7.45 7.05 2.47
N VAL A 154 -6.66 7.17 3.53
CA VAL A 154 -5.60 6.20 3.90
C VAL A 154 -6.20 4.82 4.22
N ALA A 155 -7.25 4.77 5.04
CA ALA A 155 -7.93 3.53 5.38
C ALA A 155 -8.77 2.99 4.22
N MET A 156 -9.45 3.87 3.48
CA MET A 156 -10.24 3.46 2.31
C MET A 156 -9.41 2.73 1.26
N VAL A 157 -8.22 3.26 0.91
CA VAL A 157 -7.33 2.56 0.00
C VAL A 157 -6.83 1.25 0.61
N ALA A 158 -6.71 1.13 1.93
CA ALA A 158 -6.28 -0.09 2.61
C ALA A 158 -7.36 -1.20 2.62
N TRP A 159 -8.64 -0.86 2.78
CA TRP A 159 -9.74 -1.81 2.97
C TRP A 159 -10.15 -2.56 1.70
N GLY A 160 -9.87 -2.01 0.54
CA GLY A 160 -10.11 -2.70 -0.72
C GLY A 160 -9.92 -1.77 -1.90
N ALA A 161 -9.68 -2.34 -3.07
CA ALA A 161 -9.73 -1.63 -4.34
C ALA A 161 -11.20 -1.35 -4.74
N TYR A 162 -11.99 -0.75 -3.83
CA TYR A 162 -13.40 -0.46 -4.09
C TYR A 162 -13.55 0.30 -5.41
N PRO A 163 -14.64 0.04 -6.15
CA PRO A 163 -14.93 0.79 -7.36
C PRO A 163 -14.94 2.30 -7.13
N PHE A 164 -14.47 3.03 -8.13
CA PHE A 164 -14.58 4.49 -8.17
C PHE A 164 -14.69 4.97 -9.62
N GLU A 165 -15.22 6.17 -9.79
CA GLU A 165 -15.25 6.89 -11.06
C GLU A 165 -14.25 8.05 -11.04
N ILE A 166 -13.46 8.19 -12.10
CA ILE A 166 -12.63 9.37 -12.34
C ILE A 166 -13.32 10.26 -13.36
N LEU A 167 -13.63 11.49 -12.93
CA LEU A 167 -14.09 12.57 -13.78
C LEU A 167 -12.96 13.57 -14.03
N LYS A 168 -12.69 13.87 -15.29
CA LYS A 168 -11.70 14.87 -15.69
C LYS A 168 -12.34 16.25 -15.89
N SER A 169 -11.63 17.27 -15.43
CA SER A 169 -11.84 18.68 -15.75
C SER A 169 -10.49 19.30 -16.13
N ASP A 170 -10.48 20.58 -16.53
CA ASP A 170 -9.27 21.22 -17.06
C ASP A 170 -8.07 21.19 -16.08
N ASP A 171 -8.32 21.50 -14.80
CA ASP A 171 -7.31 21.64 -13.75
C ASP A 171 -7.49 20.63 -12.60
N ARG A 172 -8.32 19.59 -12.80
CA ARG A 172 -8.74 18.70 -11.72
C ARG A 172 -9.14 17.31 -12.18
N LEU A 173 -8.78 16.30 -11.39
CA LEU A 173 -9.42 14.99 -11.40
C LEU A 173 -10.33 14.85 -10.17
N THR A 174 -11.53 14.35 -10.37
CA THR A 174 -12.48 14.08 -9.28
C THR A 174 -12.71 12.58 -9.19
N PHE A 175 -12.34 12.00 -8.05
CA PHE A 175 -12.53 10.58 -7.77
C PHE A 175 -13.79 10.45 -6.92
N ILE A 176 -14.76 9.69 -7.39
CA ILE A 176 -16.01 9.40 -6.69
C ILE A 176 -15.95 7.94 -6.28
N TYR A 177 -15.79 7.69 -4.98
CA TYR A 177 -15.67 6.34 -4.46
C TYR A 177 -17.05 5.74 -4.17
N GLU A 178 -17.26 4.48 -4.55
CA GLU A 178 -18.47 3.73 -4.17
C GLU A 178 -18.56 3.61 -2.64
N PHE A 179 -17.43 3.33 -2.00
CA PHE A 179 -17.33 3.16 -0.56
C PHE A 179 -17.49 4.51 0.16
N GLU A 180 -18.40 4.57 1.14
CA GLU A 180 -18.75 5.76 1.94
C GLU A 180 -19.23 6.98 1.12
N SER A 181 -19.45 6.83 -0.20
CA SER A 181 -19.80 7.92 -1.13
C SER A 181 -18.84 9.13 -1.05
N GLU A 182 -17.57 8.88 -0.74
CA GLU A 182 -16.56 9.93 -0.59
C GLU A 182 -16.17 10.54 -1.94
N VAL A 183 -15.91 11.84 -1.94
CA VAL A 183 -15.52 12.59 -3.15
C VAL A 183 -14.18 13.25 -2.92
N ARG A 184 -13.17 12.83 -3.67
CA ARG A 184 -11.82 13.39 -3.62
C ARG A 184 -11.54 14.25 -4.83
N ARG A 185 -11.02 15.45 -4.57
CA ARG A 185 -10.63 16.43 -5.58
C ARG A 185 -9.11 16.49 -5.62
N ILE A 186 -8.54 16.21 -6.79
CA ILE A 186 -7.10 16.18 -7.01
C ILE A 186 -6.78 17.29 -8.01
N PHE A 187 -6.10 18.34 -7.56
CA PHE A 187 -5.79 19.52 -8.37
C PHE A 187 -4.50 19.32 -9.18
N LEU A 188 -4.52 19.73 -10.45
CA LEU A 188 -3.43 19.55 -11.42
C LEU A 188 -2.65 20.83 -11.74
N ASP A 189 -2.96 21.93 -11.07
CA ASP A 189 -2.47 23.29 -11.36
C ASP A 189 -1.49 23.82 -10.30
N ASP A 190 -0.83 22.92 -9.57
CA ASP A 190 0.18 23.22 -8.54
C ASP A 190 -0.29 24.17 -7.42
N ARG A 191 -1.61 24.36 -7.27
CA ARG A 191 -2.15 25.20 -6.19
C ARG A 191 -1.80 24.61 -4.82
N ALA A 192 -1.47 25.49 -3.88
CA ALA A 192 -1.33 25.10 -2.48
C ALA A 192 -2.70 25.06 -1.78
N ALA A 193 -2.77 24.32 -0.68
CA ALA A 193 -3.90 24.43 0.23
C ALA A 193 -3.99 25.88 0.77
N PRO A 194 -5.20 26.45 0.91
CA PRO A 194 -5.39 27.72 1.60
C PRO A 194 -4.77 27.71 3.01
N GLU A 195 -4.29 28.87 3.49
CA GLU A 195 -3.57 29.01 4.77
C GLU A 195 -4.29 28.37 5.97
N TYR A 196 -5.62 28.44 6.00
CA TYR A 196 -6.45 27.92 7.10
C TYR A 196 -7.30 26.72 6.67
N PHE A 197 -6.84 25.97 5.67
CA PHE A 197 -7.55 24.76 5.25
C PHE A 197 -7.47 23.71 6.38
N PRO A 198 -8.60 23.24 6.92
CA PRO A 198 -8.59 22.33 8.06
C PRO A 198 -8.11 20.94 7.66
N HIS A 199 -7.54 20.22 8.62
CA HIS A 199 -7.29 18.80 8.44
C HIS A 199 -8.61 18.04 8.27
N SER A 200 -8.64 17.06 7.39
CA SER A 200 -9.82 16.22 7.16
C SER A 200 -9.44 14.77 6.84
N PRO A 201 -10.37 13.80 6.97
CA PRO A 201 -10.08 12.41 6.62
C PRO A 201 -9.65 12.22 5.15
N MET A 202 -10.10 13.09 4.24
CA MET A 202 -9.76 13.05 2.81
C MET A 202 -8.55 13.93 2.44
N GLY A 203 -8.09 14.78 3.37
CA GLY A 203 -6.96 15.67 3.18
C GLY A 203 -7.13 16.70 2.06
N PHE A 204 -6.00 17.22 1.60
CA PHE A 204 -5.89 18.09 0.43
C PHE A 204 -4.94 17.44 -0.59
N SER A 205 -5.40 17.23 -1.82
CA SER A 205 -4.65 16.48 -2.84
C SER A 205 -4.27 17.35 -4.04
N THR A 206 -2.99 17.33 -4.40
CA THR A 206 -2.46 17.87 -5.65
C THR A 206 -1.80 16.77 -6.44
N ALA A 207 -1.66 16.94 -7.75
CA ALA A 207 -0.96 15.97 -8.57
C ALA A 207 -0.18 16.61 -9.71
N SER A 208 0.85 15.90 -10.13
CA SER A 208 1.70 16.25 -11.26
C SER A 208 2.00 15.00 -12.08
N TRP A 209 2.28 15.19 -13.37
CA TRP A 209 2.63 14.09 -14.26
C TRP A 209 4.13 13.85 -14.30
N ASP A 210 4.52 12.59 -14.21
CA ASP A 210 5.90 12.11 -14.41
C ASP A 210 5.88 11.09 -15.55
N GLY A 211 6.19 11.55 -16.76
CA GLY A 211 5.83 10.81 -17.96
C GLY A 211 4.31 10.58 -18.01
N SER A 212 3.89 9.32 -18.18
CA SER A 212 2.48 8.91 -18.20
C SER A 212 1.90 8.57 -16.82
N ASP A 213 2.71 8.65 -15.76
CA ASP A 213 2.23 8.37 -14.40
C ASP A 213 1.73 9.63 -13.73
N LEU A 214 0.62 9.50 -13.02
CA LEU A 214 0.05 10.57 -12.21
C LEU A 214 0.56 10.41 -10.77
N ILE A 215 1.33 11.40 -10.31
CA ILE A 215 1.86 11.45 -8.94
C ILE A 215 0.95 12.35 -8.11
N VAL A 216 0.17 11.75 -7.22
CA VAL A 216 -0.73 12.46 -6.30
C VAL A 216 -0.04 12.60 -4.94
N GLN A 217 -0.07 13.80 -4.38
CA GLN A 217 0.40 14.10 -3.03
C GLN A 217 -0.77 14.56 -2.19
N THR A 218 -0.89 14.01 -0.99
CA THR A 218 -1.94 14.39 -0.03
C THR A 218 -1.36 14.71 1.33
N ASN A 219 -1.80 15.84 1.87
CA ASN A 219 -1.47 16.32 3.21
C ASN A 219 -2.76 16.79 3.90
N LEU A 220 -2.63 17.45 5.06
CA LEU A 220 -3.76 17.94 5.86
C LEU A 220 -4.74 16.81 6.20
N LEU A 221 -4.21 15.60 6.44
CA LEU A 221 -4.98 14.47 6.90
C LEU A 221 -5.32 14.65 8.38
N SER A 222 -6.56 14.39 8.79
CA SER A 222 -6.91 14.34 10.21
C SER A 222 -6.32 13.08 10.86
N GLU A 223 -6.15 13.10 12.18
CA GLU A 223 -5.82 11.88 12.92
C GLU A 223 -6.86 10.81 12.65
N ASN A 224 -6.40 9.59 12.41
CA ASN A 224 -7.26 8.47 12.05
C ASN A 224 -6.51 7.15 12.27
N ILE A 225 -6.97 6.09 11.63
CA ILE A 225 -6.28 4.81 11.50
C ILE A 225 -5.89 4.55 10.04
N ARG A 226 -4.86 3.72 9.84
CA ARG A 226 -4.36 3.33 8.53
C ARG A 226 -5.15 2.19 7.88
N ASP A 227 -5.59 1.21 8.68
CA ASP A 227 -6.22 -0.02 8.18
C ASP A 227 -7.10 -0.65 9.27
N PHE A 228 -7.84 -1.72 8.95
CA PHE A 228 -8.79 -2.39 9.85
C PHE A 228 -8.17 -2.92 11.16
N ARG A 229 -6.84 -3.04 11.24
CA ARG A 229 -6.13 -3.39 12.49
C ARG A 229 -6.09 -2.20 13.46
N GLY A 230 -6.18 -0.99 12.94
CA GLY A 230 -6.14 0.25 13.69
C GLY A 230 -4.73 0.77 13.91
N GLU A 231 -3.79 0.62 12.98
CA GLU A 231 -2.51 1.33 13.14
C GLU A 231 -2.76 2.85 13.09
N PRO A 232 -2.24 3.66 14.03
CA PRO A 232 -2.58 5.08 14.13
C PRO A 232 -2.04 5.91 12.96
N LEU A 233 -2.70 7.04 12.69
CA LEU A 233 -2.32 8.04 11.70
C LEU A 233 -2.31 9.42 12.38
N SER A 234 -1.21 10.16 12.27
CA SER A 234 -1.05 11.52 12.81
C SER A 234 -1.50 12.60 11.82
N GLN A 235 -1.65 13.84 12.30
CA GLN A 235 -1.92 15.00 11.43
C GLN A 235 -0.74 15.39 10.54
N ASN A 236 0.48 15.02 10.92
CA ASN A 236 1.69 15.26 10.15
C ASN A 236 1.91 14.22 9.04
N SER A 237 0.97 13.28 8.89
CA SER A 237 1.02 12.28 7.85
C SER A 237 0.85 12.85 6.45
N THR A 238 1.58 12.27 5.50
CA THR A 238 1.42 12.53 4.07
C THR A 238 1.27 11.23 3.30
N MET A 239 0.52 11.28 2.21
CA MET A 239 0.28 10.14 1.33
C MET A 239 0.69 10.49 -0.10
N GLU A 240 1.62 9.72 -0.65
CA GLU A 240 1.99 9.76 -2.06
C GLU A 240 1.35 8.58 -2.79
N GLU A 241 0.71 8.83 -3.93
CA GLU A 241 0.17 7.79 -4.79
C GLU A 241 0.71 7.95 -6.21
N ILE A 242 1.21 6.87 -6.77
CA ILE A 242 1.69 6.81 -8.17
C ILE A 242 0.71 5.95 -8.94
N TYR A 243 -0.13 6.58 -9.77
CA TYR A 243 -1.06 5.90 -10.65
C TYR A 243 -0.44 5.67 -12.04
N SER A 244 -0.54 4.44 -12.52
CA SER A 244 -0.06 4.00 -13.84
C SER A 244 -1.19 3.33 -14.62
N LEU A 245 -1.41 3.79 -15.85
CA LEU A 245 -2.37 3.20 -16.77
C LEU A 245 -1.63 2.25 -17.74
N SER A 246 -2.14 1.04 -17.94
CA SER A 246 -1.61 0.10 -18.93
C SER A 246 -1.73 0.63 -20.36
N GLU A 247 -0.89 0.11 -21.27
CA GLU A 247 -0.89 0.53 -22.67
C GLU A 247 -2.23 0.33 -23.39
N ASP A 248 -2.95 -0.72 -23.04
CA ASP A 248 -4.30 -1.00 -23.56
C ASP A 248 -5.39 -0.14 -22.90
N GLY A 249 -5.03 0.63 -21.87
CA GLY A 249 -5.93 1.48 -21.12
C GLY A 249 -6.92 0.74 -20.23
N ASN A 250 -6.79 -0.57 -20.01
CA ASN A 250 -7.80 -1.36 -19.27
C ASN A 250 -7.40 -1.69 -17.84
N THR A 251 -6.17 -1.38 -17.43
CA THR A 251 -5.67 -1.61 -16.08
C THR A 251 -5.10 -0.33 -15.50
N LEU A 252 -5.65 0.10 -14.36
CA LEU A 252 -5.10 1.16 -13.54
C LEU A 252 -4.42 0.52 -12.34
N SER A 253 -3.14 0.84 -12.11
CA SER A 253 -2.41 0.40 -10.93
C SER A 253 -1.99 1.60 -10.09
N ALA A 254 -1.91 1.43 -8.77
CA ALA A 254 -1.39 2.45 -7.87
C ALA A 254 -0.37 1.87 -6.89
N VAL A 255 0.69 2.62 -6.63
CA VAL A 255 1.58 2.43 -5.47
C VAL A 255 1.35 3.58 -4.53
N ILE A 256 0.92 3.28 -3.31
CA ILE A 256 0.61 4.25 -2.27
C ILE A 256 1.65 4.13 -1.17
N THR A 257 2.31 5.23 -0.83
CA THR A 257 3.29 5.31 0.26
C THR A 257 2.78 6.28 1.31
N LEU A 258 2.68 5.82 2.54
CA LEU A 258 2.32 6.65 3.69
C LEU A 258 3.60 7.08 4.44
N THR A 259 3.74 8.36 4.73
CA THR A 259 4.82 8.90 5.57
C THR A 259 4.22 9.49 6.83
N ASP A 260 4.57 8.93 7.99
CA ASP A 260 4.16 9.40 9.31
C ASP A 260 5.19 8.90 10.34
N THR A 261 6.23 9.71 10.58
CA THR A 261 7.38 9.33 11.42
C THR A 261 7.05 9.28 12.90
N GLU A 262 5.91 9.81 13.32
CA GLU A 262 5.42 9.71 14.69
C GLU A 262 4.93 8.31 15.00
N ASN A 263 4.27 7.67 14.02
CA ASN A 263 3.66 6.36 14.20
C ASN A 263 4.44 5.21 13.59
N TYR A 264 5.22 5.45 12.53
CA TYR A 264 5.92 4.41 11.78
C TYR A 264 7.42 4.69 11.69
N LYS A 265 8.23 3.66 11.94
CA LYS A 265 9.69 3.71 11.70
C LYS A 265 10.02 3.54 10.22
N ARG A 266 9.12 2.91 9.46
CA ARG A 266 9.21 2.72 8.01
C ARG A 266 7.87 3.01 7.37
N SER A 267 7.90 3.73 6.26
CA SER A 267 6.71 4.08 5.50
C SER A 267 5.92 2.83 5.08
N PRO A 268 4.66 2.69 5.49
CA PRO A 268 3.78 1.66 4.94
C PRO A 268 3.59 1.86 3.45
N ILE A 269 3.66 0.77 2.69
CA ILE A 269 3.39 0.76 1.25
C ILE A 269 2.15 -0.09 0.99
N ARG A 270 1.32 0.36 0.05
CA ARG A 270 0.16 -0.36 -0.46
C ARG A 270 0.19 -0.35 -1.97
N ARG A 271 -0.30 -1.43 -2.57
CA ARG A 271 -0.42 -1.57 -4.02
C ARG A 271 -1.84 -1.92 -4.38
N ARG A 272 -2.36 -1.28 -5.42
CA ARG A 272 -3.74 -1.46 -5.86
C ARG A 272 -3.80 -1.60 -7.36
N LYS A 273 -4.86 -2.28 -7.80
CA LYS A 273 -5.11 -2.58 -9.20
C LYS A 273 -6.61 -2.57 -9.44
N TRP A 274 -7.00 -1.93 -10.53
CA TRP A 274 -8.37 -1.86 -11.02
C TRP A 274 -8.43 -2.13 -12.52
N THR A 275 -9.62 -2.51 -12.98
CA THR A 275 -9.93 -2.72 -14.40
C THR A 275 -11.24 -2.03 -14.79
N ARG A 276 -11.37 -1.66 -16.07
CA ARG A 276 -12.58 -1.07 -16.65
C ARG A 276 -13.07 -1.89 -17.85
#